data_AF-A0A5B9W729-F1
#
_entry.id   AF-A0A5B9W729-F1
#
_cell.length_a   1.000
_cell.length_b   1.000
_cell.length_c   1.000
_cell.angle_alpha   90.00
_cell.angle_beta   90.00
_cell.angle_gamma   90.00
#
_symmetry.space_group_name_H-M   'P 1'
#
loop_
_entity.id
_entity.type
_entity.pdbx_description
1 polymer ?
#
loop_
_entity_poly.entity_id
_entity_poly.type
_entity_poly.pdbx_seq_one_letter_code
_entity_poly.pdbx_strand_id
1 'polypeptide(L)'
;MHRPEPAPSPPPGRPAAPPEARLQLIDLAAVVVGYSLAAVLFRAFWPRSQVSPHLVAFASGFYLWLGMAMSGPLLLFRRRGEAAPEGPARAGAAASAADRRTWAENAWLVIGVYWIIMGALVLPGRLHAFRFGDTILFGAMPLVASVAFRMFGRRPVLPASAEAWTHLAAVALIVTWPFAWLCLIVVGQAIL
;
A
#
# COMPACT_ATOMS: atom_id res chain seq x y z
N MET A 1 14.75 -39.42 55.85
CA MET A 1 14.95 -38.05 55.31
C MET A 1 15.28 -38.18 53.83
N HIS A 2 14.28 -38.10 52.95
CA HIS A 2 14.50 -38.09 51.50
C HIS A 2 14.80 -36.65 51.08
N ARG A 3 16.03 -36.40 50.59
CA ARG A 3 16.38 -35.13 49.94
C ARG A 3 15.73 -35.11 48.56
N PRO A 4 14.90 -34.11 48.23
CA PRO A 4 14.38 -33.94 46.88
C PRO A 4 15.54 -33.60 45.93
N GLU A 5 15.59 -34.34 44.83
CA GLU A 5 16.54 -34.17 43.74
C GLU A 5 16.25 -32.83 43.02
N PRO A 6 17.25 -31.96 42.80
CA PRO A 6 17.03 -30.68 42.14
C PRO A 6 16.63 -30.91 40.67
N ALA A 7 15.54 -30.27 40.27
CA ALA A 7 15.01 -30.36 38.92
C ALA A 7 16.07 -29.93 37.87
N PRO A 8 16.15 -30.63 36.73
CA PRO A 8 17.09 -30.31 35.67
C PRO A 8 16.82 -28.90 35.13
N SER A 9 17.86 -28.06 35.15
CA SER A 9 17.85 -26.72 34.57
C SER A 9 17.49 -26.78 33.08
N PRO A 10 16.59 -25.91 32.60
CA PRO A 10 16.16 -25.90 31.20
C PRO A 10 17.36 -25.63 30.28
N PRO A 11 17.42 -26.27 29.10
CA PRO A 11 18.53 -26.10 28.18
C PRO A 11 18.65 -24.64 27.72
N PRO A 12 19.87 -24.15 27.46
CA PRO A 12 20.10 -22.78 27.00
C PRO A 12 19.30 -22.51 25.73
N GLY A 13 18.59 -21.38 25.73
CA GLY A 13 17.62 -20.99 24.71
C GLY A 13 18.19 -21.12 23.31
N ARG A 14 17.47 -21.88 22.46
CA ARG A 14 17.70 -21.86 21.01
C ARG A 14 17.72 -20.39 20.55
N PRO A 15 18.73 -19.95 19.79
CA PRO A 15 18.65 -18.66 19.11
C PRO A 15 17.37 -18.67 18.26
N ALA A 16 16.48 -17.71 18.51
CA ALA A 16 15.28 -17.53 17.73
C ALA A 16 15.70 -17.38 16.27
N ALA A 17 15.25 -18.30 15.41
CA ALA A 17 15.53 -18.23 13.98
C ALA A 17 15.09 -16.85 13.45
N PRO A 18 15.87 -16.19 12.58
CA PRO A 18 15.46 -14.93 11.99
C PRO A 18 14.12 -15.15 11.27
N PRO A 19 13.12 -14.28 11.47
CA PRO A 19 11.83 -14.42 10.83
C PRO A 19 12.04 -14.25 9.31
N GLU A 20 12.01 -15.36 8.59
CA GLU A 20 11.97 -15.36 7.14
C GLU A 20 10.74 -14.56 6.70
N ALA A 21 10.97 -13.50 5.92
CA ALA A 21 9.91 -12.75 5.26
C ALA A 21 9.22 -13.67 4.25
N ARG A 22 8.29 -14.51 4.73
CA ARG A 22 7.46 -15.37 3.88
C ARG A 22 6.47 -14.48 3.16
N LEU A 23 6.87 -14.02 1.97
CA LEU A 23 5.96 -13.54 0.94
C LEU A 23 4.95 -14.66 0.67
N GLN A 24 3.73 -14.51 1.18
CA GLN A 24 2.70 -15.51 1.00
C GLN A 24 2.15 -15.40 -0.43
N LEU A 25 1.77 -16.52 -1.04
CA LEU A 25 1.21 -16.58 -2.41
C LEU A 25 0.06 -15.59 -2.63
N ILE A 26 -0.68 -15.30 -1.56
CA ILE A 26 -1.84 -14.42 -1.57
C ILE A 26 -1.47 -12.92 -1.38
N ASP A 27 -0.29 -12.60 -0.84
CA ASP A 27 0.28 -11.25 -0.93
C ASP A 27 0.70 -10.96 -2.38
N LEU A 28 1.28 -11.97 -3.03
CA LEU A 28 1.56 -11.91 -4.47
C LEU A 28 0.26 -11.73 -5.27
N ALA A 29 -0.82 -12.42 -4.93
CA ALA A 29 -2.12 -12.24 -5.58
C ALA A 29 -2.67 -10.81 -5.41
N ALA A 30 -2.56 -10.22 -4.22
CA ALA A 30 -2.96 -8.83 -3.98
C ALA A 30 -2.15 -7.83 -4.83
N VAL A 31 -0.83 -8.06 -4.96
CA VAL A 31 0.02 -7.27 -5.85
C VAL A 31 -0.42 -7.44 -7.31
N VAL A 32 -0.63 -8.68 -7.77
CA VAL A 32 -1.10 -8.97 -9.13
C VAL A 32 -2.42 -8.25 -9.43
N VAL A 33 -3.39 -8.25 -8.49
CA VAL A 33 -4.67 -7.55 -8.67
C VAL A 33 -4.46 -6.04 -8.78
N GLY A 34 -3.65 -5.43 -7.90
CA GLY A 34 -3.34 -4.00 -7.97
C GLY A 34 -2.70 -3.59 -9.31
N TYR A 35 -1.74 -4.38 -9.79
CA TYR A 35 -1.10 -4.17 -11.09
C TYR A 35 -2.05 -4.43 -12.27
N SER A 36 -2.94 -5.42 -12.18
CA SER A 36 -3.95 -5.68 -13.20
C SER A 36 -4.92 -4.50 -13.34
N LEU A 37 -5.33 -3.90 -12.22
CA LEU A 37 -6.18 -2.71 -12.23
C LEU A 37 -5.45 -1.52 -12.86
N ALA A 38 -4.18 -1.30 -12.51
CA ALA A 38 -3.34 -0.30 -13.15
C ALA A 38 -3.23 -0.53 -14.67
N ALA A 39 -3.10 -1.79 -15.12
CA ALA A 39 -2.98 -2.11 -16.54
C ALA A 39 -4.26 -1.77 -17.32
N VAL A 40 -5.43 -2.01 -16.73
CA VAL A 40 -6.72 -1.61 -17.31
C VAL A 40 -6.79 -0.09 -17.48
N LEU A 41 -6.35 0.67 -16.49
CA LEU A 41 -6.31 2.14 -16.57
C LEU A 41 -5.37 2.63 -17.68
N PHE A 42 -4.16 2.07 -17.74
CA PHE A 42 -3.21 2.43 -18.78
C PHE A 42 -3.72 2.11 -20.17
N ARG A 43 -4.31 0.93 -20.35
CA ARG A 43 -4.89 0.53 -21.64
C ARG A 43 -6.04 1.46 -22.07
N ALA A 44 -6.82 1.98 -21.11
CA ALA A 44 -7.90 2.91 -21.42
C ALA A 44 -7.40 4.26 -21.96
N PHE A 45 -6.19 4.68 -21.55
CA PHE A 45 -5.61 5.98 -21.92
C PHE A 45 -4.45 5.90 -22.92
N TRP A 46 -4.04 4.68 -23.32
CA TRP A 46 -2.89 4.53 -24.19
C TRP A 46 -3.17 5.13 -25.58
N PRO A 47 -2.32 6.05 -26.07
CA PRO A 47 -2.48 6.63 -27.40
C PRO A 47 -2.40 5.56 -28.48
N ARG A 48 -3.25 5.66 -29.53
CA ARG A 48 -3.18 4.77 -30.70
C ARG A 48 -2.08 5.16 -31.70
N SER A 49 -1.46 6.32 -31.54
CA SER A 49 -0.43 6.88 -32.41
C SER A 49 0.99 6.45 -32.00
N GLN A 50 2.00 6.81 -32.79
CA GLN A 50 3.40 6.56 -32.46
C GLN A 50 3.77 7.33 -31.18
N VAL A 51 4.21 6.59 -30.16
CA VAL A 51 4.48 7.12 -28.84
C VAL A 51 5.98 7.34 -28.67
N SER A 52 6.38 8.52 -28.18
CA SER A 52 7.79 8.81 -27.90
C SER A 52 8.36 7.84 -26.84
N PRO A 53 9.60 7.34 -26.98
CA PRO A 53 10.23 6.47 -25.98
C PRO A 53 10.27 7.07 -24.58
N HIS A 54 10.40 8.39 -24.47
CA HIS A 54 10.36 9.10 -23.18
C HIS A 54 9.00 8.95 -22.50
N LEU A 55 7.91 9.04 -23.27
CA LEU A 55 6.55 8.87 -22.73
C LEU A 55 6.35 7.44 -22.23
N VAL A 56 6.88 6.45 -22.93
CA VAL A 56 6.86 5.05 -22.48
C VAL A 56 7.59 4.88 -21.15
N ALA A 57 8.74 5.54 -20.97
CA ALA A 57 9.48 5.49 -19.71
C ALA A 57 8.69 6.13 -18.55
N PHE A 58 8.12 7.33 -18.75
CA PHE A 58 7.29 8.01 -17.73
C PHE A 58 6.01 7.22 -17.40
N ALA A 59 5.35 6.69 -18.44
CA ALA A 59 4.20 5.81 -18.31
C ALA A 59 4.54 4.57 -17.49
N SER A 60 5.67 3.92 -17.77
CA SER A 60 6.12 2.73 -17.02
C SER A 60 6.38 3.06 -15.55
N GLY A 61 7.03 4.18 -15.26
CA GLY A 61 7.24 4.65 -13.89
C GLY A 61 5.93 4.91 -13.14
N PHE A 62 4.97 5.56 -13.81
CA PHE A 62 3.64 5.78 -13.23
C PHE A 62 2.87 4.47 -13.04
N TYR A 63 2.99 3.51 -13.96
CA TYR A 63 2.35 2.20 -13.87
C TYR A 63 2.85 1.42 -12.65
N LEU A 64 4.16 1.38 -12.43
CA LEU A 64 4.76 0.74 -11.26
C LEU A 64 4.24 1.37 -9.97
N TRP A 65 4.26 2.70 -9.89
CA TRP A 65 3.78 3.43 -8.72
C TRP A 65 2.29 3.17 -8.45
N LEU A 66 1.46 3.20 -9.50
CA LEU A 66 0.01 3.03 -9.41
C LEU A 66 -0.37 1.61 -8.99
N GLY A 67 0.26 0.59 -9.59
CA GLY A 67 0.06 -0.80 -9.19
C GLY A 67 0.41 -1.02 -7.71
N MET A 68 1.50 -0.40 -7.25
CA MET A 68 1.89 -0.43 -5.84
C MET A 68 0.84 0.27 -4.96
N ALA A 69 0.41 1.48 -5.34
CA ALA A 69 -0.61 2.24 -4.62
C ALA A 69 -1.91 1.43 -4.43
N MET A 70 -2.38 0.79 -5.50
CA MET A 70 -3.62 0.00 -5.52
C MET A 70 -3.51 -1.33 -4.77
N SER A 71 -2.31 -1.90 -4.64
CA SER A 71 -2.09 -3.14 -3.88
C SER A 71 -2.20 -2.95 -2.35
N GLY A 72 -1.97 -1.73 -1.86
CA GLY A 72 -1.95 -1.42 -0.42
C GLY A 72 -3.20 -1.81 0.34
N PRO A 73 -4.40 -1.38 -0.09
CA PRO A 73 -5.65 -1.76 0.56
C PRO A 73 -5.81 -3.28 0.65
N LEU A 74 -5.49 -4.01 -0.42
CA LEU A 74 -5.63 -5.48 -0.48
C LEU A 74 -4.69 -6.15 0.52
N LEU A 75 -3.43 -5.73 0.58
CA LEU A 75 -2.44 -6.23 1.53
C LEU A 75 -2.80 -5.91 2.99
N LEU A 76 -3.26 -4.68 3.25
CA LEU A 76 -3.54 -4.19 4.60
C LEU A 76 -4.86 -4.70 5.19
N PHE A 77 -5.89 -4.92 4.37
CA PHE A 77 -7.15 -5.54 4.82
C PHE A 77 -6.95 -7.01 5.19
N ARG A 78 -6.10 -7.72 4.45
CA ARG A 78 -5.86 -9.15 4.65
C ARG A 78 -5.13 -9.46 5.95
N ARG A 79 -4.13 -8.65 6.33
CA ARG A 79 -3.46 -8.76 7.65
C ARG A 79 -4.42 -8.57 8.84
N ARG A 80 -5.53 -7.84 8.65
CA ARG A 80 -6.56 -7.69 9.68
C ARG A 80 -7.40 -8.96 9.85
N GLY A 81 -7.58 -9.74 8.79
CA GLY A 81 -8.31 -11.01 8.81
C GLY A 81 -7.52 -12.14 9.50
N GLU A 82 -6.20 -12.20 9.31
CA GLU A 82 -5.35 -13.20 9.96
C GLU A 82 -5.13 -12.93 11.46
N ALA A 83 -5.26 -11.68 11.88
CA ALA A 83 -5.14 -11.27 13.28
C ALA A 83 -6.44 -11.44 14.09
N ALA A 84 -7.52 -11.98 13.50
CA ALA A 84 -8.79 -12.18 14.19
C ALA A 84 -8.84 -13.57 14.86
N PRO A 85 -8.78 -13.67 16.21
CA PRO A 85 -8.98 -14.92 16.90
C PRO A 85 -10.46 -15.07 17.25
N GLU A 86 -11.01 -16.27 17.03
CA GLU A 86 -12.35 -16.66 17.45
C GLU A 86 -12.52 -16.43 18.97
N GLY A 87 -13.20 -15.35 19.38
CA GLY A 87 -13.53 -15.16 20.79
C GLY A 87 -14.04 -13.76 21.18
N PRO A 88 -15.16 -13.65 21.92
CA PRO A 88 -15.76 -12.36 22.32
C PRO A 88 -14.88 -11.52 23.26
N ALA A 89 -13.96 -12.15 24.02
CA ALA A 89 -13.04 -11.46 24.93
C ALA A 89 -11.94 -10.64 24.22
N ARG A 90 -11.76 -10.81 22.90
CA ARG A 90 -10.73 -10.13 22.11
C ARG A 90 -11.27 -9.20 21.03
N ALA A 91 -12.59 -8.94 20.96
CA ALA A 91 -13.13 -7.85 20.14
C ALA A 91 -12.49 -6.49 20.50
N GLY A 92 -12.17 -6.27 21.79
CA GLY A 92 -11.36 -5.14 22.25
C GLY A 92 -9.88 -5.20 21.81
N ALA A 93 -9.31 -6.41 21.65
CA ALA A 93 -7.96 -6.60 21.14
C ALA A 93 -7.87 -6.46 19.60
N ALA A 94 -8.93 -6.76 18.85
CA ALA A 94 -9.04 -6.50 17.41
C ALA A 94 -9.20 -5.00 17.13
N ALA A 95 -9.90 -4.26 17.99
CA ALA A 95 -9.88 -2.80 17.99
C ALA A 95 -8.47 -2.26 18.29
N SER A 96 -7.74 -2.87 19.23
CA SER A 96 -6.32 -2.56 19.51
C SER A 96 -5.35 -2.96 18.38
N ALA A 97 -5.65 -4.00 17.61
CA ALA A 97 -4.86 -4.40 16.43
C ALA A 97 -5.06 -3.45 15.25
N ALA A 98 -6.27 -2.89 15.08
CA ALA A 98 -6.50 -1.76 14.17
C ALA A 98 -5.73 -0.50 14.61
N ASP A 99 -5.48 -0.37 15.92
CA ASP A 99 -4.68 0.69 16.54
C ASP A 99 -3.15 0.50 16.36
N ARG A 100 -2.69 -0.61 15.76
CA ARG A 100 -1.25 -0.85 15.45
C ARG A 100 -0.80 -0.39 14.07
N ARG A 101 -1.71 0.01 13.18
CA ARG A 101 -1.31 0.48 11.85
C ARG A 101 -0.52 1.77 11.96
N THR A 102 0.58 1.82 11.22
CA THR A 102 1.38 3.04 11.16
C THR A 102 0.66 4.12 10.35
N TRP A 103 0.98 5.39 10.60
CA TRP A 103 0.42 6.52 9.83
C TRP A 103 0.65 6.35 8.32
N ALA A 104 1.79 5.78 7.92
CA ALA A 104 2.15 5.54 6.54
C ALA A 104 1.26 4.48 5.90
N GLU A 105 0.97 3.39 6.60
CA GLU A 105 0.06 2.34 6.12
C GLU A 105 -1.36 2.87 5.97
N ASN A 106 -1.83 3.71 6.90
CA ASN A 106 -3.14 4.36 6.77
C ASN A 106 -3.18 5.32 5.56
N ALA A 107 -2.13 6.12 5.36
CA ALA A 107 -2.00 6.95 4.17
C ALA A 107 -2.00 6.10 2.89
N TRP A 108 -1.23 5.02 2.84
CA TRP A 108 -1.21 4.09 1.71
C TRP A 108 -2.57 3.47 1.43
N LEU A 109 -3.31 3.07 2.47
CA LEU A 109 -4.67 2.55 2.32
C LEU A 109 -5.60 3.59 1.69
N VAL A 110 -5.58 4.83 2.18
CA VAL A 110 -6.41 5.91 1.62
C VAL A 110 -6.00 6.24 0.18
N ILE A 111 -4.70 6.32 -0.10
CA ILE A 111 -4.16 6.51 -1.45
C ILE A 111 -4.67 5.40 -2.39
N GLY A 112 -4.52 4.14 -1.99
CA GLY A 112 -4.93 3.01 -2.81
C GLY A 112 -6.43 2.96 -3.06
N VAL A 113 -7.25 3.12 -2.01
CA VAL A 113 -8.71 3.15 -2.15
C VAL A 113 -9.15 4.30 -3.05
N TYR A 114 -8.55 5.49 -2.88
CA TYR A 114 -8.79 6.62 -3.76
C TYR A 114 -8.53 6.26 -5.23
N TRP A 115 -7.37 5.69 -5.55
CA TRP A 115 -7.05 5.29 -6.92
C TRP A 115 -7.95 4.20 -7.48
N ILE A 116 -8.37 3.24 -6.66
CA ILE A 116 -9.32 2.19 -7.06
C ILE A 116 -10.68 2.81 -7.40
N ILE A 117 -11.24 3.62 -6.50
CA ILE A 117 -12.56 4.26 -6.69
C ILE A 117 -12.50 5.18 -7.92
N MET A 118 -11.44 5.96 -8.04
CA MET A 118 -11.21 6.85 -9.17
C MET A 118 -11.14 6.06 -10.48
N GLY A 119 -10.31 5.01 -10.52
CA GLY A 119 -10.14 4.17 -11.70
C GLY A 119 -11.39 3.38 -12.10
N ALA A 120 -12.17 2.91 -11.12
CA ALA A 120 -13.34 2.10 -11.37
C ALA A 120 -14.60 2.93 -11.68
N LEU A 121 -14.78 4.10 -11.04
CA LEU A 121 -16.02 4.87 -11.12
C LEU A 121 -15.87 6.15 -11.94
N VAL A 122 -14.78 6.89 -11.77
CA VAL A 122 -14.61 8.20 -12.40
C VAL A 122 -14.18 8.04 -13.85
N LEU A 123 -13.26 7.11 -14.11
CA LEU A 123 -12.72 6.88 -15.44
C LEU A 123 -13.79 6.54 -16.48
N PRO A 124 -14.66 5.52 -16.28
CA PRO A 124 -15.65 5.15 -17.30
C PRO A 124 -16.63 6.26 -17.63
N GLY A 125 -16.96 7.12 -16.64
CA GLY A 125 -17.94 8.19 -16.79
C GLY A 125 -17.38 9.50 -17.35
N ARG A 126 -16.06 9.73 -17.31
CA ARG A 126 -15.45 11.04 -17.66
C ARG A 126 -14.44 11.03 -18.81
N LEU A 127 -14.37 9.95 -19.60
CA LEU A 127 -13.44 9.84 -20.74
C LEU A 127 -13.55 11.01 -21.74
N HIS A 128 -14.71 11.65 -21.87
CA HIS A 128 -14.93 12.75 -22.82
C HIS A 128 -14.69 14.16 -22.25
N ALA A 129 -14.43 14.30 -20.95
CA ALA A 129 -14.39 15.60 -20.27
C ALA A 129 -13.16 15.79 -19.37
N PHE A 130 -12.13 14.96 -19.52
CA PHE A 130 -10.93 15.03 -18.72
C PHE A 130 -10.22 16.36 -18.95
N ARG A 131 -10.25 17.26 -17.97
CA ARG A 131 -9.59 18.56 -18.04
C ARG A 131 -8.24 18.49 -17.35
N PHE A 132 -7.27 19.27 -17.83
CA PHE A 132 -5.96 19.41 -17.17
C PHE A 132 -6.06 19.80 -15.68
N GLY A 133 -7.14 20.50 -15.28
CA GLY A 133 -7.42 20.82 -13.88
C GLY A 133 -7.68 19.59 -12.99
N ASP A 134 -8.18 18.49 -13.55
CA ASP A 134 -8.38 17.24 -12.82
C ASP A 134 -7.02 16.63 -12.44
N THR A 135 -5.98 16.81 -13.26
CA THR A 135 -4.58 16.38 -13.00
C THR A 135 -3.99 17.00 -11.73
N ILE A 136 -4.39 18.23 -11.39
CA ILE A 136 -3.97 18.91 -10.15
C ILE A 136 -4.68 18.28 -8.96
N LEU A 137 -5.99 17.98 -9.08
CA LEU A 137 -6.76 17.31 -8.04
C LEU A 137 -6.22 15.89 -7.77
N PHE A 138 -5.84 15.16 -8.84
CA PHE A 138 -5.15 13.87 -8.76
C PHE A 138 -3.80 13.96 -8.05
N GLY A 139 -3.09 15.08 -8.24
CA GLY A 139 -1.81 15.40 -7.61
C GLY A 139 -1.86 15.84 -6.15
N ALA A 140 -2.93 16.49 -5.73
CA ALA A 140 -2.99 17.14 -4.43
C ALA A 140 -3.56 16.22 -3.33
N MET A 141 -4.56 15.39 -3.67
CA MET A 141 -5.37 14.69 -2.66
C MET A 141 -4.53 13.80 -1.74
N PRO A 142 -3.57 13.01 -2.23
CA PRO A 142 -2.84 12.13 -1.35
C PRO A 142 -1.57 12.72 -0.74
N LEU A 143 -1.16 13.92 -1.18
CA LEU A 143 -0.34 14.80 -0.36
C LEU A 143 -1.12 15.26 0.88
N VAL A 144 -2.37 15.70 0.69
CA VAL A 144 -3.27 16.06 1.80
C VAL A 144 -3.51 14.87 2.73
N ALA A 145 -3.77 13.68 2.19
CA ALA A 145 -3.93 12.46 3.00
C ALA A 145 -2.66 12.16 3.82
N SER A 146 -1.48 12.19 3.18
CA SER A 146 -0.20 11.90 3.85
C SER A 146 0.11 12.92 4.95
N VAL A 147 -0.12 14.21 4.70
CA VAL A 147 0.09 15.28 5.67
C VAL A 147 -0.91 15.18 6.81
N ALA A 148 -2.19 14.95 6.53
CA ALA A 148 -3.22 14.75 7.55
C ALA A 148 -2.86 13.56 8.45
N PHE A 149 -2.53 12.39 7.88
CA PHE A 149 -2.15 11.23 8.69
C PHE A 149 -0.82 11.42 9.43
N ARG A 150 0.12 12.22 8.91
CA ARG A 150 1.35 12.55 9.64
C ARG A 150 1.08 13.48 10.84
N MET A 151 0.18 14.44 10.70
CA MET A 151 -0.14 15.39 11.77
C MET A 151 -1.05 14.80 12.84
N PHE A 152 -2.02 13.97 12.45
CA PHE A 152 -2.99 13.35 13.36
C PHE A 152 -2.63 11.90 13.76
N GLY A 153 -1.62 11.31 13.12
CA GLY A 153 -1.18 9.95 13.39
C GLY A 153 -0.40 9.83 14.69
N ARG A 154 -0.75 8.82 15.49
CA ARG A 154 -0.01 8.48 16.71
C ARG A 154 1.43 8.06 16.36
N ARG A 155 2.39 8.43 17.23
CA ARG A 155 3.81 8.11 17.07
C ARG A 155 4.00 6.59 16.88
N PRO A 156 4.84 6.15 15.94
CA PRO A 156 5.01 4.74 15.64
C PRO A 156 5.65 4.00 16.82
N VAL A 157 5.05 2.87 17.21
CA VAL A 157 5.76 1.80 17.90
C VAL A 157 6.57 1.08 16.81
N LEU A 158 7.87 0.87 17.02
CA LEU A 158 8.72 0.23 16.01
C LEU A 158 8.08 -1.11 15.57
N PRO A 159 7.80 -1.30 14.27
CA PRO A 159 7.19 -2.53 13.78
C PRO A 159 8.15 -3.72 13.94
N ALA A 160 7.59 -4.90 14.19
CA ALA A 160 8.36 -6.14 14.05
C ALA A 160 8.88 -6.28 12.60
N SER A 161 9.95 -7.03 12.37
CA SER A 161 10.65 -7.08 11.07
C SER A 161 9.76 -7.42 9.85
N ALA A 162 8.67 -8.19 10.02
CA ALA A 162 7.70 -8.49 8.97
C ALA A 162 6.67 -7.35 8.70
N GLU A 163 6.47 -6.45 9.65
CA GLU A 163 5.70 -5.21 9.52
C GLU A 163 6.57 -4.05 8.98
N ALA A 164 7.90 -4.18 9.06
CA ALA A 164 8.82 -3.16 8.56
C ALA A 164 8.76 -2.99 7.03
N TRP A 165 8.51 -4.06 6.27
CA TRP A 165 8.44 -4.00 4.81
C TRP A 165 7.23 -3.19 4.31
N THR A 166 6.05 -3.36 4.94
CA THR A 166 4.82 -2.65 4.51
C THR A 166 4.92 -1.17 4.86
N HIS A 167 5.47 -0.87 6.02
CA HIS A 167 5.78 0.50 6.39
C HIS A 167 6.76 1.15 5.41
N LEU A 168 7.85 0.46 5.06
CA LEU A 168 8.84 0.98 4.11
C LEU A 168 8.25 1.17 2.71
N ALA A 169 7.43 0.23 2.23
CA ALA A 169 6.71 0.35 0.96
C ALA A 169 5.74 1.55 0.97
N ALA A 170 5.00 1.74 2.06
CA ALA A 170 4.11 2.88 2.23
C ALA A 170 4.87 4.21 2.21
N VAL A 171 6.00 4.28 2.95
CA VAL A 171 6.86 5.47 2.96
C VAL A 171 7.45 5.72 1.58
N ALA A 172 7.95 4.68 0.90
CA ALA A 172 8.48 4.80 -0.45
C ALA A 172 7.42 5.33 -1.42
N LEU A 173 6.18 4.85 -1.34
CA LEU A 173 5.06 5.33 -2.15
C LEU A 173 4.79 6.82 -1.93
N ILE A 174 4.76 7.25 -0.66
CA ILE A 174 4.52 8.66 -0.29
C ILE A 174 5.68 9.54 -0.76
N VAL A 175 6.93 9.10 -0.62
CA VAL A 175 8.12 9.86 -1.04
C VAL A 175 8.20 9.95 -2.57
N THR A 176 7.84 8.88 -3.28
CA THR A 176 7.83 8.84 -4.76
C THR A 176 6.59 9.48 -5.38
N TRP A 177 5.67 10.00 -4.57
CA TRP A 177 4.49 10.75 -4.99
C TRP A 177 4.77 11.82 -6.06
N PRO A 178 5.74 12.74 -5.87
CA PRO A 178 5.89 13.87 -6.80
C PRO A 178 6.31 13.40 -8.19
N PHE A 179 7.04 12.28 -8.25
CA PHE A 179 7.40 11.64 -9.51
C PHE A 179 6.16 11.10 -10.23
N ALA A 180 5.29 10.38 -9.52
CA ALA A 180 4.03 9.90 -10.10
C ALA A 180 3.15 11.06 -10.61
N TRP A 181 3.12 12.17 -9.87
CA TRP A 181 2.41 13.38 -10.30
C TRP A 181 3.01 14.02 -11.56
N LEU A 182 4.34 14.12 -11.63
CA LEU A 182 5.03 14.61 -12.81
C LEU A 182 4.77 13.70 -14.03
N CYS A 183 4.79 12.38 -13.85
CA CYS A 183 4.42 11.44 -14.90
C CYS A 183 2.98 11.67 -15.39
N LEU A 184 2.03 11.89 -14.48
CA LEU A 184 0.63 12.20 -14.84
C LEU A 184 0.51 13.48 -15.65
N ILE A 185 1.27 14.53 -15.30
CA ILE A 185 1.27 15.79 -16.06
C ILE A 185 1.81 15.55 -17.47
N VAL A 186 2.95 14.87 -17.61
CA VAL A 186 3.56 14.58 -18.91
C VAL A 186 2.65 13.70 -19.76
N VAL A 187 2.05 12.67 -19.18
CA VAL A 187 1.09 11.79 -19.87
C VAL A 187 -0.18 12.52 -20.27
N GLY A 188 -0.74 13.35 -19.39
CA GLY A 188 -1.92 14.16 -19.67
C GLY A 188 -1.70 15.17 -20.80
N GLN A 189 -0.53 15.80 -20.85
CA GLN A 189 -0.14 16.72 -21.93
C GLN A 189 0.05 16.01 -23.28
N ALA A 190 0.42 14.73 -23.28
CA ALA A 190 0.59 13.96 -24.51
C ALA A 190 -0.71 13.39 -25.08
N ILE A 191 -1.77 13.31 -24.26
CA ILE A 191 -3.08 12.78 -24.66
C ILE A 191 -4.02 13.90 -25.14
N LEU A 192 -3.87 15.11 -24.62
CA LEU A 192 -4.62 16.32 -25.03
C LEU A 192 -4.06 16.91 -26.33
#